data_AF-A0A7W0PTS6-F1
#
_entry.id   AF-A0A7W0PTS6-F1
#
_cell.length_a   1.000
_cell.length_b   1.000
_cell.length_c   1.000
_cell.angle_alpha   90.00
_cell.angle_beta   90.00
_cell.angle_gamma   90.00
#
_symmetry.space_group_name_H-M   'P 1'
#
loop_
_entity.id
_entity.type
_entity.pdbx_description
1 polymer ?
#
loop_
_entity_poly.entity_id
_entity_poly.type
_entity_poly.pdbx_seq_one_letter_code
_entity_poly.pdbx_strand_id
1 'polypeptide(L)'
;MQPPSSLRATLAHSGRATEIMVKHLIIWVAQAVVLLSMAGLFETIEVKAFADAMIVIVVVAAIGTLVMPTLIRYAVRLKPILFPIITFLLYAWALLILDQMLTGWRISNWWVAGLTAAVLTTVASFLGSFLSLSDDAAWQRYALGPMRARYFGNGVTHTCEPGYVFLEIDGLSEPVLRNAIAAGYAPTMAKMLLHGTHRLTPWECDL
;
A
#
# COMPACT_ATOMS: atom_id res chain seq x y z
N MET A 1 18.03 -22.82 28.39
CA MET A 1 16.61 -22.43 28.57
C MET A 1 16.16 -21.70 27.33
N GLN A 2 15.22 -22.26 26.56
CA GLN A 2 14.60 -21.54 25.44
C GLN A 2 13.51 -20.60 25.98
N PRO A 3 13.46 -19.33 25.55
CA PRO A 3 12.44 -18.40 26.03
C PRO A 3 11.03 -18.83 25.54
N PRO A 4 9.98 -18.56 26.32
CA PRO A 4 8.60 -18.94 26.00
C PRO A 4 8.13 -18.32 24.67
N SER A 5 7.30 -19.07 23.93
CA SER A 5 6.83 -18.74 22.57
C SER A 5 6.15 -17.38 22.44
N SER A 6 5.48 -16.90 23.49
CA SER A 6 4.87 -15.57 23.55
C SER A 6 5.89 -14.44 23.46
N LEU A 7 7.06 -14.61 24.08
CA LEU A 7 8.12 -13.59 24.16
C LEU A 7 8.85 -13.43 22.80
N ARG A 8 8.97 -14.52 22.03
CA ARG A 8 9.49 -14.48 20.65
C ARG A 8 8.53 -13.74 19.70
N ALA A 9 7.23 -13.94 19.86
CA ALA A 9 6.23 -13.24 19.07
C ALA A 9 6.24 -11.72 19.34
N THR A 10 6.36 -11.29 20.60
CA THR A 10 6.44 -9.85 20.95
C THR A 10 7.73 -9.21 20.45
N LEU A 11 8.88 -9.88 20.60
CA LEU A 11 10.17 -9.39 20.10
C LEU A 11 10.19 -9.27 18.57
N ALA A 12 9.65 -10.27 17.85
CA ALA A 12 9.52 -10.21 16.40
C ALA A 12 8.58 -9.07 15.93
N HIS A 13 7.52 -8.78 16.69
CA HIS A 13 6.60 -7.68 16.39
C HIS A 13 7.25 -6.30 16.64
N SER A 14 8.08 -6.18 17.68
CA SER A 14 8.82 -4.95 17.98
C SER A 14 9.88 -4.62 16.93
N GLY A 15 10.63 -5.62 16.45
CA GLY A 15 11.65 -5.43 15.41
C GLY A 15 11.05 -4.93 14.09
N ARG A 16 9.89 -5.48 13.69
CA ARG A 16 9.16 -5.01 12.50
C ARG A 16 8.63 -3.58 12.66
N ALA A 17 8.10 -3.22 13.82
CA ALA A 17 7.61 -1.87 14.06
C ALA A 17 8.74 -0.83 13.99
N THR A 18 9.89 -1.14 14.57
CA THR A 18 11.09 -0.29 14.49
C THR A 18 11.59 -0.16 13.05
N GLU A 19 11.65 -1.26 12.30
CA GLU A 19 12.05 -1.23 10.88
C GLU A 19 11.12 -0.34 10.05
N ILE A 20 9.81 -0.49 10.19
CA ILE A 20 8.82 0.33 9.48
C ILE A 20 8.99 1.81 9.84
N MET A 21 9.19 2.11 11.11
CA MET A 21 9.38 3.50 11.59
C MET A 21 10.65 4.12 11.00
N VAL A 22 11.75 3.37 10.96
CA VAL A 22 13.02 3.82 10.34
C VAL A 22 12.83 4.09 8.86
N LYS A 23 12.15 3.20 8.12
CA LYS A 23 11.88 3.42 6.68
C LYS A 23 11.02 4.68 6.43
N HIS A 24 9.98 4.90 7.23
CA HIS A 24 9.16 6.13 7.12
C HIS A 24 9.98 7.38 7.43
N LEU A 25 10.84 7.33 8.46
CA LEU A 25 11.72 8.44 8.80
C LEU A 25 12.68 8.77 7.65
N ILE A 26 13.26 7.76 6.99
CA ILE A 26 14.12 7.95 5.81
C ILE A 26 13.35 8.65 4.68
N ILE A 27 12.12 8.21 4.40
CA ILE A 27 11.27 8.86 3.39
C ILE A 27 10.97 10.31 3.76
N TRP A 28 10.59 10.57 5.00
CA TRP A 28 10.23 11.92 5.43
C TRP A 28 11.43 12.87 5.36
N VAL A 29 12.62 12.41 5.77
CA VAL A 29 13.85 13.18 5.63
C VAL A 29 14.17 13.46 4.17
N ALA A 30 14.05 12.46 3.28
CA ALA A 30 14.25 12.64 1.85
C ALA A 30 13.24 13.65 1.25
N GLN A 31 11.98 13.57 1.64
CA GLN A 31 10.94 14.52 1.22
C GLN A 31 11.20 15.94 1.74
N ALA A 32 11.71 16.11 2.96
CA ALA A 32 12.09 17.41 3.48
C ALA A 32 13.27 18.02 2.70
N VAL A 33 14.25 17.21 2.30
CA VAL A 33 15.34 17.64 1.40
C VAL A 33 14.80 18.05 0.04
N VAL A 34 13.84 17.31 -0.51
CA VAL A 34 13.16 17.68 -1.77
C VAL A 34 12.40 19.00 -1.63
N LEU A 35 11.69 19.23 -0.53
CA LEU A 35 11.00 20.51 -0.27
C LEU A 35 11.98 21.68 -0.22
N LEU A 36 13.10 21.53 0.49
CA LEU A 36 14.13 22.57 0.53
C LEU A 36 14.74 22.82 -0.86
N SER A 37 14.94 21.76 -1.64
CA SER A 37 15.42 21.87 -3.01
C SER A 37 14.42 22.62 -3.90
N MET A 38 13.12 22.35 -3.73
CA MET A 38 12.05 23.06 -4.43
C MET A 38 11.96 24.53 -4.02
N ALA A 39 12.16 24.85 -2.73
CA ALA A 39 12.23 26.23 -2.25
C ALA A 39 13.40 27.02 -2.86
N GLY A 40 14.53 26.36 -3.16
CA GLY A 40 15.64 26.96 -3.89
C GLY A 40 15.39 27.17 -5.40
N LEU A 41 14.44 26.43 -5.98
CA LEU A 41 14.13 26.48 -7.41
C LEU A 41 12.94 27.41 -7.74
N PHE A 42 12.03 27.61 -6.80
CA PHE A 42 10.82 28.39 -6.98
C PHE A 42 10.71 29.52 -5.96
N GLU A 43 10.66 30.77 -6.42
CA GLU A 43 10.46 31.95 -5.56
C GLU A 43 9.11 31.96 -4.83
N THR A 44 8.16 31.14 -5.28
CA THR A 44 6.82 31.02 -4.70
C THR A 44 6.74 30.03 -3.54
N ILE A 45 7.84 29.33 -3.23
CA ILE A 45 7.95 28.42 -2.09
C ILE A 45 8.97 29.00 -1.11
N GLU A 46 8.56 29.26 0.12
CA GLU A 46 9.46 29.70 1.19
C GLU A 46 9.51 28.63 2.28
N VAL A 47 10.73 28.21 2.64
CA VAL A 47 10.97 27.27 3.74
C VAL A 47 12.14 27.81 4.55
N LYS A 48 11.89 28.22 5.80
CA LYS A 48 12.90 28.91 6.61
C LYS A 48 13.98 27.97 7.12
N ALA A 49 13.61 26.76 7.53
CA ALA A 49 14.53 25.76 8.04
C ALA A 49 14.14 24.34 7.66
N PHE A 50 15.10 23.40 7.78
CA PHE A 50 14.84 21.96 7.65
C PHE A 50 13.75 21.48 8.62
N ALA A 51 13.68 22.06 9.82
CA ALA A 51 12.64 21.76 10.79
C ALA A 51 11.23 22.10 10.26
N ASP A 52 11.07 23.22 9.56
CA ASP A 52 9.79 23.61 8.97
C ASP A 52 9.38 22.67 7.84
N ALA A 53 10.33 22.27 6.99
CA ALA A 53 10.09 21.24 5.96
C ALA A 53 9.63 19.91 6.60
N MET A 54 10.28 19.49 7.67
CA MET A 54 9.90 18.28 8.39
C MET A 54 8.50 18.38 9.00
N ILE A 55 8.13 19.53 9.59
CA ILE A 55 6.79 19.75 10.13
C ILE A 55 5.75 19.63 9.01
N VAL A 56 5.99 20.25 7.85
CA VAL A 56 5.11 20.15 6.68
C VAL A 56 4.92 18.69 6.26
N ILE A 57 6.02 17.94 6.11
CA ILE A 57 5.96 16.52 5.70
C ILE A 57 5.20 15.67 6.73
N VAL A 58 5.47 15.85 8.02
CA VAL A 58 4.78 15.10 9.08
C VAL A 58 3.28 15.41 9.09
N VAL A 59 2.88 16.67 8.92
CA VAL A 59 1.45 17.02 8.88
C VAL A 59 0.78 16.46 7.63
N VAL A 60 1.42 16.55 6.46
CA VAL A 60 0.90 15.95 5.21
C VAL A 60 0.79 14.42 5.35
N ALA A 61 1.78 13.77 5.95
CA ALA A 61 1.75 12.33 6.21
C ALA A 61 0.61 11.96 7.20
N ALA A 62 0.38 12.77 8.23
CA ALA A 62 -0.73 12.59 9.17
C ALA A 62 -2.09 12.73 8.47
N ILE A 63 -2.26 13.75 7.62
CA ILE A 63 -3.46 13.93 6.79
C ILE A 63 -3.66 12.70 5.90
N GLY A 64 -2.61 12.26 5.19
CA GLY A 64 -2.67 11.07 4.35
C GLY A 64 -3.09 9.82 5.14
N THR A 65 -2.51 9.61 6.32
CA THR A 65 -2.81 8.48 7.20
C THR A 65 -4.27 8.48 7.66
N LEU A 66 -4.85 9.66 7.90
CA LEU A 66 -6.25 9.80 8.33
C LEU A 66 -7.24 9.71 7.18
N VAL A 67 -6.92 10.34 6.04
CA VAL A 67 -7.85 10.49 4.91
C VAL A 67 -7.84 9.27 4.00
N MET A 68 -6.67 8.65 3.74
CA MET A 68 -6.54 7.53 2.80
C MET A 68 -7.45 6.33 3.10
N PRO A 69 -7.59 5.87 4.35
CA PRO A 69 -8.48 4.75 4.65
C PRO A 69 -9.93 5.02 4.25
N THR A 70 -10.37 6.25 4.43
CA THR A 70 -11.71 6.72 4.06
C THR A 70 -11.81 6.83 2.54
N LEU A 71 -10.80 7.43 1.90
CA LEU A 71 -10.73 7.59 0.45
C LEU A 71 -10.83 6.24 -0.27
N ILE A 72 -10.02 5.26 0.13
CA ILE A 72 -10.01 3.90 -0.45
C ILE A 72 -11.38 3.23 -0.32
N ARG A 73 -12.06 3.40 0.82
CA ARG A 73 -13.41 2.84 1.03
C ARG A 73 -14.44 3.39 0.03
N TYR A 74 -14.31 4.66 -0.35
CA TYR A 74 -15.19 5.27 -1.36
C TYR A 74 -14.68 5.05 -2.79
N ALA A 75 -13.37 4.87 -2.98
CA ALA A 75 -12.73 4.70 -4.28
C ALA A 75 -13.30 3.53 -5.08
N VAL A 76 -13.68 2.43 -4.41
CA VAL A 76 -14.31 1.25 -5.05
C VAL A 76 -15.61 1.61 -5.80
N ARG A 77 -16.28 2.71 -5.43
CA ARG A 77 -17.51 3.18 -6.09
C ARG A 77 -17.25 4.21 -7.21
N LEU A 78 -16.01 4.68 -7.34
CA LEU A 78 -15.64 5.73 -8.28
C LEU A 78 -14.95 5.14 -9.50
N LYS A 79 -14.94 5.89 -10.61
CA LYS A 79 -14.11 5.54 -11.77
C LYS A 79 -12.62 5.56 -11.34
N PRO A 80 -11.80 4.59 -11.78
CA PRO A 80 -10.39 4.49 -11.37
C PRO A 80 -9.60 5.80 -11.56
N ILE A 81 -9.89 6.55 -12.63
CA ILE A 81 -9.22 7.83 -12.94
C ILE A 81 -9.49 8.94 -11.91
N LEU A 82 -10.60 8.88 -11.16
CA LEU A 82 -10.94 9.90 -10.17
C LEU A 82 -10.08 9.79 -8.91
N PHE A 83 -9.62 8.60 -8.57
CA PHE A 83 -8.81 8.37 -7.37
C PHE A 83 -7.49 9.18 -7.36
N PRO A 84 -6.63 9.12 -8.40
CA PRO A 84 -5.41 9.93 -8.42
C PRO A 84 -5.72 11.44 -8.47
N ILE A 85 -6.79 11.86 -9.17
CA ILE A 85 -7.19 13.27 -9.23
C ILE A 85 -7.59 13.80 -7.86
N ILE A 86 -8.45 13.08 -7.12
CA ILE A 86 -8.90 13.49 -5.80
C ILE A 86 -7.72 13.53 -4.82
N THR A 87 -6.87 12.50 -4.86
CA THR A 87 -5.67 12.42 -4.02
C THR A 87 -4.71 13.58 -4.27
N PHE A 88 -4.47 13.89 -5.55
CA PHE A 88 -3.65 15.02 -5.95
C PHE A 88 -4.22 16.36 -5.44
N LEU A 89 -5.51 16.59 -5.65
CA LEU A 89 -6.19 17.79 -5.17
C LEU A 89 -6.12 17.91 -3.65
N LEU A 90 -6.32 16.81 -2.92
CA LEU A 90 -6.23 16.77 -1.46
C LEU A 90 -4.84 17.20 -0.97
N TYR A 91 -3.78 16.65 -1.55
CA TYR A 91 -2.42 16.98 -1.12
C TYR A 91 -2.00 18.41 -1.52
N ALA A 92 -2.40 18.89 -2.70
CA ALA A 92 -2.19 20.28 -3.09
C ALA A 92 -2.92 21.24 -2.13
N TRP A 93 -4.18 20.95 -1.80
CA TRP A 93 -4.95 21.71 -0.80
C TRP A 93 -4.29 21.69 0.58
N ALA A 94 -3.80 20.53 1.02
CA ALA A 94 -3.12 20.42 2.32
C ALA A 94 -1.91 21.35 2.40
N LEU A 95 -1.07 21.40 1.36
CA LEU A 95 0.09 22.29 1.32
C LEU A 95 -0.29 23.78 1.37
N LEU A 96 -1.40 24.16 0.73
CA LEU A 96 -1.90 25.54 0.75
C LEU A 96 -2.53 25.92 2.09
N ILE A 97 -3.23 25.00 2.76
CA ILE A 97 -3.76 25.26 4.10
C ILE A 97 -2.61 25.43 5.11
N LEU A 98 -1.51 24.68 4.94
CA LEU A 98 -0.36 24.78 5.84
C LEU A 98 0.31 26.16 5.80
N ASP A 99 0.20 26.90 4.70
CA ASP A 99 0.66 28.31 4.58
C ASP A 99 0.05 29.20 5.67
N GLN A 100 -1.22 28.93 6.04
CA GLN A 100 -1.94 29.72 7.05
C GLN A 100 -1.63 29.27 8.48
N MET A 101 -1.08 28.07 8.65
CA MET A 101 -0.85 27.45 9.96
C MET A 101 0.61 27.51 10.43
N LEU A 102 1.55 27.53 9.49
CA LEU A 102 2.97 27.40 9.75
C LEU A 102 3.71 28.69 9.36
N THR A 103 4.35 29.35 10.32
CA THR A 103 5.07 30.61 10.08
C THR A 103 6.38 30.45 9.30
N GLY A 104 6.90 29.21 9.18
CA GLY A 104 8.12 28.86 8.46
C GLY A 104 7.91 28.25 7.08
N TRP A 105 6.66 28.14 6.63
CA TRP A 105 6.27 27.60 5.33
C TRP A 105 5.45 28.63 4.58
N ARG A 106 5.77 28.84 3.31
CA ARG A 106 4.93 29.66 2.43
C ARG A 106 4.78 29.04 1.06
N ILE A 107 3.56 28.98 0.52
CA ILE A 107 3.31 28.56 -0.85
C ILE A 107 2.14 29.35 -1.46
N SER A 108 2.44 30.23 -2.40
CA SER A 108 1.47 31.23 -2.90
C SER A 108 0.74 30.83 -4.18
N ASN A 109 1.21 29.80 -4.89
CA ASN A 109 0.69 29.42 -6.20
C ASN A 109 0.09 28.01 -6.20
N TRP A 110 -1.19 27.91 -6.57
CA TRP A 110 -1.92 26.64 -6.71
C TRP A 110 -1.19 25.63 -7.62
N TRP A 111 -0.65 26.09 -8.76
CA TRP A 111 0.06 25.21 -9.70
C TRP A 111 1.36 24.69 -9.11
N VAL A 112 2.07 25.52 -8.35
CA VAL A 112 3.31 25.13 -7.68
C VAL A 112 3.00 24.18 -6.54
N ALA A 113 1.95 24.42 -5.75
CA ALA A 113 1.49 23.48 -4.73
C ALA A 113 1.11 22.11 -5.33
N GLY A 114 0.42 22.11 -6.46
CA GLY A 114 0.13 20.90 -7.23
C GLY A 114 1.40 20.17 -7.69
N LEU A 115 2.35 20.89 -8.30
CA LEU A 115 3.62 20.32 -8.73
C LEU A 115 4.42 19.76 -7.54
N THR A 116 4.52 20.49 -6.44
CA THR A 116 5.17 20.04 -5.22
C THR A 116 4.52 18.78 -4.66
N ALA A 117 3.18 18.73 -4.60
CA ALA A 117 2.46 17.52 -4.20
C ALA A 117 2.77 16.34 -5.13
N ALA A 118 2.80 16.55 -6.45
CA ALA A 118 3.16 15.52 -7.43
C ALA A 118 4.61 15.01 -7.26
N VAL A 119 5.56 15.92 -7.06
CA VAL A 119 6.97 15.56 -6.82
C VAL A 119 7.10 14.78 -5.51
N LEU A 120 6.50 15.24 -4.42
CA LEU A 120 6.57 14.57 -3.12
C LEU A 120 5.94 13.16 -3.13
N THR A 121 4.80 13.01 -3.81
CA THR A 121 4.12 11.72 -3.96
C THR A 121 4.90 10.77 -4.87
N THR A 122 5.53 11.28 -5.92
CA THR A 122 6.40 10.50 -6.81
C THR A 122 7.63 10.00 -6.05
N VAL A 123 8.31 10.88 -5.31
CA VAL A 123 9.47 10.52 -4.49
C VAL A 123 9.08 9.51 -3.40
N ALA A 124 7.96 9.71 -2.71
CA ALA A 124 7.47 8.77 -1.70
C ALA A 124 7.14 7.40 -2.31
N SER A 125 6.48 7.36 -3.47
CA SER A 125 6.17 6.11 -4.16
C SER A 125 7.44 5.37 -4.60
N PHE A 126 8.41 6.10 -5.15
CA PHE A 126 9.68 5.52 -5.59
C PHE A 126 10.51 4.99 -4.41
N LEU A 127 10.70 5.79 -3.36
CA LEU A 127 11.42 5.35 -2.15
C LEU A 127 10.66 4.25 -1.40
N GLY A 128 9.34 4.31 -1.35
CA GLY A 128 8.50 3.27 -0.73
C GLY A 128 8.69 1.93 -1.42
N SER A 129 8.66 1.94 -2.75
CA SER A 129 8.96 0.76 -3.58
C SER A 129 10.40 0.28 -3.36
N PHE A 130 11.39 1.18 -3.42
CA PHE A 130 12.81 0.85 -3.27
C PHE A 130 13.15 0.28 -1.87
N LEU A 131 12.58 0.85 -0.81
CA LEU A 131 12.79 0.41 0.57
C LEU A 131 11.97 -0.84 0.92
N SER A 132 11.22 -1.41 -0.03
CA SER A 132 10.26 -2.48 0.20
C SER A 132 9.41 -2.20 1.43
N LEU A 133 8.86 -0.98 1.52
CA LEU A 133 7.72 -0.74 2.40
C LEU A 133 6.57 -1.54 1.80
N SER A 134 6.45 -2.80 2.25
CA SER A 134 5.51 -3.72 1.65
C SER A 134 4.09 -3.21 1.86
N ASP A 135 3.41 -2.97 0.74
CA ASP A 135 1.98 -2.70 0.72
C ASP A 135 1.19 -3.89 1.30
N ASP A 136 1.84 -5.04 1.51
CA ASP A 136 1.32 -6.20 2.21
C ASP A 136 0.74 -5.88 3.58
N ALA A 137 1.34 -4.96 4.34
CA ALA A 137 0.80 -4.59 5.65
C ALA A 137 -0.49 -3.76 5.51
N ALA A 138 -0.54 -2.88 4.52
CA ALA A 138 -1.74 -2.09 4.19
C ALA A 138 -2.83 -3.00 3.60
N TRP A 139 -2.49 -3.89 2.67
CA TRP A 139 -3.36 -4.93 2.11
C TRP A 139 -3.90 -5.85 3.21
N GLN A 140 -3.05 -6.32 4.11
CA GLN A 140 -3.49 -7.13 5.26
C GLN A 140 -4.47 -6.36 6.16
N ARG A 141 -4.22 -5.08 6.41
CA ARG A 141 -5.03 -4.28 7.32
C ARG A 141 -6.34 -3.80 6.69
N TYR A 142 -6.32 -3.38 5.44
CA TYR A 142 -7.44 -2.73 4.76
C TYR A 142 -8.23 -3.65 3.82
N ALA A 143 -7.63 -4.71 3.27
CA ALA A 143 -8.34 -5.71 2.48
C ALA A 143 -8.62 -6.98 3.29
N LEU A 144 -7.59 -7.62 3.84
CA LEU A 144 -7.77 -8.90 4.55
C LEU A 144 -8.47 -8.73 5.90
N GLY A 145 -8.23 -7.65 6.64
CA GLY A 145 -8.92 -7.37 7.91
C GLY A 145 -10.44 -7.32 7.76
N PRO A 146 -10.99 -6.44 6.89
CA PRO A 146 -12.42 -6.38 6.61
C PRO A 146 -12.99 -7.65 5.98
N MET A 147 -12.26 -8.30 5.05
CA MET A 147 -12.68 -9.62 4.55
C MET A 147 -12.78 -10.63 5.69
N ARG A 148 -11.78 -10.73 6.55
CA ARG A 148 -11.81 -11.66 7.69
C ARG A 148 -12.93 -11.33 8.66
N ALA A 149 -13.15 -10.07 8.98
CA ALA A 149 -14.26 -9.66 9.84
C ALA A 149 -15.63 -10.01 9.22
N ARG A 150 -15.76 -9.90 7.90
CA ARG A 150 -16.99 -10.25 7.16
C ARG A 150 -17.21 -11.76 7.05
N TYR A 151 -16.15 -12.54 6.84
CA TYR A 151 -16.23 -13.98 6.59
C TYR A 151 -15.96 -14.87 7.81
N PHE A 152 -15.34 -14.34 8.87
CA PHE A 152 -15.01 -15.04 10.12
C PHE A 152 -15.55 -14.32 11.38
N GLY A 153 -16.25 -13.20 11.25
CA GLY A 153 -16.96 -12.57 12.37
C GLY A 153 -18.13 -13.44 12.86
N ASN A 154 -18.63 -13.17 14.06
CA ASN A 154 -19.59 -13.96 14.87
C ASN A 154 -20.94 -14.40 14.22
N GLY A 155 -21.10 -14.29 12.90
CA GLY A 155 -22.26 -14.72 12.14
C GLY A 155 -21.93 -15.73 11.02
N VAL A 156 -20.78 -16.42 11.07
CA VAL A 156 -20.53 -17.53 10.14
C VAL A 156 -21.51 -18.66 10.44
N THR A 157 -22.51 -18.80 9.58
CA THR A 157 -23.42 -19.94 9.62
C THR A 157 -22.63 -21.17 9.20
N HIS A 158 -22.21 -21.98 10.17
CA HIS A 158 -21.65 -23.28 9.88
C HIS A 158 -22.72 -24.12 9.19
N THR A 159 -22.50 -24.41 7.92
CA THR A 159 -23.37 -25.28 7.13
C THR A 159 -22.63 -26.57 6.80
N CYS A 160 -23.37 -27.68 6.87
CA CYS A 160 -22.90 -28.97 6.37
C CYS A 160 -23.25 -29.16 4.88
N GLU A 161 -23.83 -28.14 4.23
CA GLU A 161 -24.08 -28.18 2.80
C GLU A 161 -22.75 -28.17 2.03
N PRO A 162 -22.60 -29.02 1.00
CA PRO A 162 -21.43 -28.99 0.14
C PRO A 162 -21.23 -27.62 -0.51
N GLY A 163 -20.03 -27.04 -0.35
CA GLY A 163 -19.62 -25.79 -0.98
C GLY A 163 -18.58 -25.99 -2.08
N TYR A 164 -18.28 -24.92 -2.80
CA TYR A 164 -17.20 -24.89 -3.80
C TYR A 164 -16.02 -24.07 -3.26
N VAL A 165 -14.80 -24.54 -3.51
CA VAL A 165 -13.56 -23.78 -3.28
C VAL A 165 -12.93 -23.49 -4.62
N PHE A 166 -12.80 -22.21 -4.94
CA PHE A 166 -12.03 -21.74 -6.10
C PHE A 166 -10.64 -21.35 -5.61
N LEU A 167 -9.60 -21.92 -6.21
CA LEU A 167 -8.21 -21.59 -5.93
C LEU A 167 -7.59 -21.02 -7.22
N GLU A 168 -7.15 -19.78 -7.15
CA GLU A 168 -6.42 -19.12 -8.22
C GLU A 168 -4.92 -19.12 -7.90
N ILE A 169 -4.10 -19.51 -8.87
CA ILE A 169 -2.65 -19.44 -8.79
C ILE A 169 -2.22 -18.47 -9.87
N ASP A 170 -1.87 -17.26 -9.47
CA ASP A 170 -1.46 -16.20 -10.38
C ASP A 170 -0.26 -16.65 -11.24
N GLY A 171 -0.32 -16.37 -12.54
CA GLY A 171 0.70 -16.75 -13.52
C GLY A 171 0.74 -18.23 -13.92
N LEU A 172 -0.12 -19.10 -13.38
CA LEU A 172 -0.15 -20.52 -13.75
C LEU A 172 -1.03 -20.76 -14.99
N SER A 173 -0.41 -20.71 -16.17
CA SER A 173 -1.07 -21.09 -17.41
C SER A 173 -1.16 -22.61 -17.59
N GLU A 174 -2.11 -23.06 -18.42
CA GLU A 174 -2.28 -24.48 -18.75
C GLU A 174 -0.98 -25.14 -19.27
N PRO A 175 -0.21 -24.52 -20.19
CA PRO A 175 1.05 -25.10 -20.67
C PRO A 175 2.10 -25.21 -19.57
N VAL A 176 2.19 -24.21 -18.68
CA VAL A 176 3.12 -24.21 -17.55
C VAL A 176 2.78 -25.35 -16.59
N LEU A 177 1.49 -25.52 -16.27
CA LEU A 177 1.06 -26.61 -15.41
C LEU A 177 1.31 -27.99 -16.05
N ARG A 178 1.05 -28.13 -17.35
CA ARG A 178 1.31 -29.37 -18.08
C ARG A 178 2.79 -29.75 -18.08
N ASN A 179 3.68 -28.77 -18.29
CA ASN A 179 5.12 -28.97 -18.23
C ASN A 179 5.58 -29.33 -16.81
N ALA A 180 5.03 -28.67 -15.79
CA ALA A 180 5.33 -28.98 -14.39
C ALA A 180 4.89 -30.40 -14.00
N ILE A 181 3.74 -30.87 -14.50
CA ILE A 181 3.28 -32.25 -14.32
C ILE A 181 4.23 -33.23 -15.02
N ALA A 182 4.59 -32.96 -16.28
CA ALA A 182 5.50 -33.81 -17.06
C ALA A 182 6.90 -33.91 -16.42
N ALA A 183 7.38 -32.82 -15.84
CA ALA A 183 8.66 -32.76 -15.12
C ALA A 183 8.59 -33.33 -13.68
N GLY A 184 7.41 -33.76 -13.21
CA GLY A 184 7.24 -34.36 -11.89
C GLY A 184 7.12 -33.38 -10.72
N TYR A 185 7.00 -32.08 -10.98
CA TYR A 185 6.86 -31.04 -9.95
C TYR A 185 5.44 -30.95 -9.35
N ALA A 186 4.43 -31.49 -10.04
CA ALA A 186 3.03 -31.45 -9.59
C ALA A 186 2.42 -32.87 -9.44
N PRO A 187 2.96 -33.74 -8.56
CA PRO A 187 2.59 -35.16 -8.48
C PRO A 187 1.14 -35.39 -8.02
N THR A 188 0.60 -34.52 -7.17
CA THR A 188 -0.79 -34.62 -6.70
C THR A 188 -1.77 -34.37 -7.85
N MET A 189 -1.54 -33.31 -8.63
CA MET A 189 -2.37 -32.97 -9.79
C MET A 189 -2.24 -34.04 -10.89
N ALA A 190 -1.03 -34.60 -11.08
CA ALA A 190 -0.81 -35.72 -11.98
C ALA A 190 -1.70 -36.93 -11.61
N LYS A 191 -1.72 -37.32 -10.34
CA LYS A 191 -2.59 -38.41 -9.84
C LYS A 191 -4.08 -38.11 -10.03
N MET A 192 -4.50 -36.88 -9.76
CA MET A 192 -5.90 -36.46 -9.92
C MET A 192 -6.40 -36.59 -11.36
N LEU A 193 -5.56 -36.19 -12.34
CA LEU A 193 -5.84 -36.35 -13.77
C LEU A 193 -5.83 -37.83 -14.18
N LEU A 194 -4.84 -38.60 -13.73
CA LEU A 194 -4.73 -40.03 -14.02
C LEU A 194 -5.93 -40.84 -13.51
N HIS A 195 -6.42 -40.52 -12.30
CA HIS A 195 -7.59 -41.18 -11.72
C HIS A 195 -8.92 -40.69 -12.32
N GLY A 196 -8.91 -39.71 -13.23
CA GLY A 196 -10.11 -39.16 -13.86
C GLY A 196 -11.02 -38.38 -12.90
N THR A 197 -10.57 -38.11 -11.67
CA THR A 197 -11.32 -37.34 -10.66
C THR A 197 -11.41 -35.85 -11.01
N HIS A 198 -10.45 -35.35 -11.79
CA HIS A 198 -10.35 -33.95 -12.18
C HIS A 198 -10.04 -33.84 -13.68
N ARG A 199 -10.37 -32.69 -14.28
CA ARG A 199 -10.08 -32.37 -15.67
C ARG A 199 -9.26 -31.08 -15.74
N LEU A 200 -8.26 -31.06 -16.61
CA LEU A 200 -7.51 -29.86 -16.94
C LEU A 200 -8.15 -29.20 -18.14
N THR A 201 -8.72 -28.02 -17.94
CA THR A 201 -9.37 -27.23 -18.99
C THR A 201 -8.60 -25.92 -19.16
N PRO A 202 -8.17 -25.56 -20.38
CA PRO A 202 -7.57 -24.26 -20.61
C PRO A 202 -8.62 -23.17 -20.38
N TRP A 203 -8.17 -22.07 -19.78
CA TRP A 203 -8.99 -20.89 -19.57
C TRP A 203 -8.24 -19.68 -20.10
N GLU A 204 -8.82 -19.01 -21.08
CA GLU A 204 -8.34 -17.71 -21.57
C GLU A 204 -9.19 -16.64 -20.89
N CYS A 205 -8.55 -15.81 -20.07
CA CYS A 205 -9.19 -14.61 -19.55
C CYS A 205 -9.22 -13.58 -20.69
N ASP A 206 -10.41 -13.24 -21.19
CA ASP A 206 -10.55 -12.04 -22.03
C ASP A 206 -10.17 -10.80 -21.20
N LEU A 207 -9.35 -9.93 -21.80
CA LEU A 207 -8.98 -8.61 -21.30
C LEU A 207 -10.02 -7.56 -21.70
#